data_AF-A0A2J6XH25-F1
#
_entry.id   AF-A0A2J6XH25-F1
#
_cell.length_a   1.000
_cell.length_b   1.000
_cell.length_c   1.000
_cell.angle_alpha   90.00
_cell.angle_beta   90.00
_cell.angle_gamma   90.00
#
_symmetry.space_group_name_H-M   'P 1'
#
loop_
_entity.id
_entity.type
_entity.pdbx_description
1 polymer ?
#
loop_
_entity_poly.entity_id
_entity_poly.type
_entity_poly.pdbx_seq_one_letter_code
_entity_poly.pdbx_strand_id
1 'polypeptide(L)'
;MDIKELESLALKRVSLSEVPAEFTGTVKKYELRDDKRGRKSLFLTVEYSNGDVVIKYTPMHLSEFLDAVKKLGIKDLDELVGKKVRFVTKAFRIGNPRHIPIKIED
;
A
#
# COMPACT_ATOMS: atom_id res chain seq x y z
N MET A 1 30.00 3.23 12.80
CA MET A 1 28.63 3.48 12.33
C MET A 1 28.21 4.81 12.89
N ASP A 2 28.15 5.83 12.04
CA ASP A 2 27.77 7.19 12.45
C ASP A 2 26.27 7.43 12.30
N ILE A 3 25.78 8.55 12.84
CA ILE A 3 24.36 8.91 12.78
C ILE A 3 23.88 9.10 11.33
N LYS A 4 24.74 9.54 10.41
CA LYS A 4 24.37 9.76 9.00
C LYS A 4 24.22 8.44 8.25
N GLU A 5 25.07 7.45 8.53
CA GLU A 5 24.91 6.08 8.04
C GLU A 5 23.59 5.49 8.55
N LEU A 6 23.28 5.68 9.84
CA LEU A 6 21.99 5.26 10.43
C LEU A 6 20.78 5.93 9.77
N GLU A 7 20.84 7.25 9.53
CA GLU A 7 19.78 7.99 8.85
C GLU A 7 19.57 7.54 7.41
N SER A 8 20.64 7.17 6.70
CA SER A 8 20.57 6.64 5.33
C SER A 8 19.98 5.22 5.26
N LEU A 9 20.13 4.45 6.34
CA LEU A 9 19.59 3.09 6.49
C LEU A 9 18.18 3.10 7.11
N ALA A 10 17.80 4.18 7.80
CA ALA A 10 16.50 4.33 8.40
C ALA A 10 15.45 4.55 7.30
N LEU A 11 14.73 3.48 6.94
CA LEU A 11 13.57 3.56 6.05
C LEU A 11 12.58 4.59 6.60
N LYS A 12 12.50 5.74 5.94
CA LYS A 12 11.58 6.80 6.33
C LYS A 12 10.16 6.28 6.11
N ARG A 13 9.32 6.31 7.14
CA ARG A 13 7.91 5.99 6.98
C ARG A 13 7.17 7.23 6.51
N VAL A 14 6.54 7.15 5.35
CA VAL A 14 5.73 8.24 4.80
C VAL A 14 4.30 8.06 5.31
N SER A 15 3.72 9.11 5.88
CA SER A 15 2.31 9.07 6.29
C SER A 15 1.43 8.95 5.04
N LEU A 16 0.38 8.14 5.11
CA LEU A 16 -0.59 8.02 4.02
C LEU A 16 -1.26 9.36 3.66
N SER A 17 -1.30 10.31 4.61
CA SER A 17 -1.82 11.67 4.39
C SER A 17 -0.89 12.59 3.58
N GLU A 18 0.40 12.26 3.53
CA GLU A 18 1.41 13.01 2.76
C GLU A 18 1.51 12.50 1.31
N VAL A 19 0.87 11.37 1.03
CA VAL A 19 0.84 10.77 -0.30
C VAL A 19 -0.27 11.43 -1.11
N PRO A 20 0.00 11.87 -2.35
CA PRO A 20 -1.02 12.48 -3.20
C PRO A 20 -2.18 11.51 -3.46
N ALA A 21 -3.32 12.09 -3.90
CA ALA A 21 -4.51 11.31 -4.22
C ALA A 21 -4.21 10.22 -5.25
N GLU A 22 -3.25 10.46 -6.13
CA GLU A 22 -2.73 9.49 -7.09
C GLU A 22 -1.20 9.43 -6.97
N PHE A 23 -0.65 8.22 -6.91
CA PHE A 23 0.80 8.04 -6.85
C PHE A 23 1.22 6.69 -7.42
N THR A 24 2.50 6.59 -7.79
CA THR A 24 3.12 5.34 -8.24
C THR A 24 4.20 4.93 -7.26
N GLY A 25 4.22 3.66 -6.86
CA GLY A 25 5.24 3.13 -5.96
C GLY A 25 5.46 1.63 -6.17
N THR A 26 6.53 1.11 -5.58
CA THR A 26 6.91 -0.30 -5.70
C THR A 26 6.36 -1.08 -4.51
N VAL A 27 5.55 -2.11 -4.76
CA VAL A 27 5.04 -2.95 -3.66
C VAL A 27 6.19 -3.78 -3.09
N LYS A 28 6.49 -3.62 -1.80
CA LYS A 28 7.59 -4.32 -1.13
C LYS A 28 7.14 -5.61 -0.47
N LYS A 29 5.97 -5.58 0.17
CA LYS A 29 5.39 -6.72 0.88
C LYS A 29 3.92 -6.50 1.20
N TYR A 30 3.25 -7.58 1.52
CA TYR A 30 1.91 -7.56 2.10
C TYR A 30 1.86 -8.41 3.37
N GLU A 31 1.01 -8.02 4.32
CA GLU A 31 0.84 -8.72 5.59
C GLU A 31 -0.65 -8.78 5.93
N LEU A 32 -1.16 -9.98 6.22
CA LEU A 32 -2.47 -10.18 6.82
C LEU A 32 -2.30 -10.30 8.34
N ARG A 33 -2.81 -9.32 9.08
CA ARG A 33 -2.74 -9.31 10.55
C ARG A 33 -3.90 -8.56 11.16
N ASP A 34 -4.10 -8.75 12.46
CA ASP A 34 -5.10 -8.00 13.21
C ASP A 34 -4.64 -6.55 13.42
N ASP A 35 -5.59 -5.62 13.26
CA ASP A 35 -5.36 -4.24 13.62
C ASP A 35 -5.50 -4.00 15.13
N LYS A 36 -5.23 -2.77 15.58
CA LYS A 36 -5.38 -2.37 16.99
C LYS A 36 -6.80 -2.56 17.58
N ARG A 37 -7.79 -2.85 16.74
CA ARG A 37 -9.19 -3.07 17.12
C ARG A 37 -9.61 -4.55 16.92
N GLY A 38 -8.65 -5.46 16.73
CA GLY A 38 -8.90 -6.89 16.56
C GLY A 38 -9.49 -7.27 15.20
N ARG A 39 -9.38 -6.41 14.18
CA ARG A 39 -9.90 -6.69 12.84
C ARG A 39 -8.79 -7.20 11.93
N LYS A 40 -8.95 -8.43 11.42
CA LYS A 40 -8.08 -9.00 10.39
C LYS A 40 -8.09 -8.10 9.14
N SER A 41 -6.95 -7.50 8.83
CA SER A 41 -6.79 -6.48 7.79
C SER A 41 -5.55 -6.78 6.94
N LEU A 42 -5.58 -6.36 5.68
CA LEU A 42 -4.41 -6.38 4.81
C LEU A 42 -3.61 -5.09 4.98
N PHE A 43 -2.30 -5.23 5.13
CA PHE A 43 -1.34 -4.14 5.15
C PHE A 43 -0.41 -4.31 3.95
N LEU A 44 -0.49 -3.38 3.01
CA LEU A 44 0.36 -3.34 1.82
C LEU A 44 1.45 -2.29 2.04
N THR A 45 2.72 -2.70 2.01
CA THR A 45 3.85 -1.78 2.10
C THR A 45 4.31 -1.43 0.69
N VAL A 46 4.32 -0.14 0.38
CA VAL A 46 4.67 0.41 -0.92
C VAL A 46 5.78 1.44 -0.73
N GLU A 47 6.91 1.21 -1.38
CA GLU A 47 7.99 2.20 -1.45
C GLU A 47 7.56 3.34 -2.37
N TYR A 48 7.59 4.56 -1.85
CA TYR A 48 7.19 5.78 -2.54
C TYR A 48 8.15 6.92 -2.17
N SER A 49 8.72 7.57 -3.19
CA SER A 49 9.76 8.59 -3.01
C SER A 49 10.92 8.03 -2.16
N ASN A 50 11.24 8.65 -1.03
CA ASN A 50 12.35 8.25 -0.15
C ASN A 50 11.87 7.43 1.06
N GLY A 51 10.74 6.73 0.96
CA GLY A 51 10.21 6.00 2.12
C GLY A 51 9.07 5.04 1.85
N ASP A 52 8.65 4.34 2.91
CA ASP A 52 7.60 3.34 2.86
C ASP A 52 6.26 3.91 3.30
N VAL A 53 5.25 3.69 2.47
CA VAL A 53 3.84 3.94 2.74
C VAL A 53 3.18 2.61 3.07
N VAL A 54 2.42 2.58 4.17
CA VAL A 54 1.62 1.39 4.52
C VAL A 54 0.14 1.68 4.28
N ILE A 55 -0.42 1.05 3.25
CA ILE A 55 -1.84 1.12 2.92
C ILE A 55 -2.56 -0.01 3.65
N LYS A 56 -3.60 0.33 4.41
CA LYS A 56 -4.39 -0.64 5.17
C LYS A 56 -5.78 -0.84 4.56
N TYR A 57 -6.12 -2.08 4.25
CA TYR A 57 -7.46 -2.47 3.82
C TYR A 57 -8.14 -3.28 4.93
N THR A 58 -9.18 -2.72 5.52
CA THR A 58 -10.05 -3.43 6.48
C THR A 58 -11.00 -4.37 5.70
N PRO A 59 -11.73 -5.29 6.36
CA PRO A 59 -12.67 -6.18 5.69
C PRO A 59 -13.66 -5.49 4.74
N MET A 60 -14.13 -4.30 5.12
CA MET A 60 -14.99 -3.45 4.30
C MET A 60 -14.33 -2.96 2.99
N HIS A 61 -13.03 -2.72 3.00
CA HIS A 61 -12.29 -2.19 1.85
C HIS A 61 -11.60 -3.31 1.04
N LEU A 62 -11.52 -4.53 1.58
CA LEU A 62 -10.86 -5.66 0.92
C LEU A 62 -11.52 -6.06 -0.39
N SER A 63 -12.86 -6.05 -0.48
CA SER A 63 -13.55 -6.40 -1.73
C SER A 63 -13.08 -5.53 -2.90
N GLU A 64 -12.95 -4.22 -2.65
CA GLU A 64 -12.60 -3.23 -3.65
C GLU A 64 -11.11 -3.31 -4.04
N PHE A 65 -10.24 -3.61 -3.08
CA PHE A 65 -8.85 -3.95 -3.38
C PHE A 65 -8.76 -5.23 -4.23
N LEU A 66 -9.49 -6.28 -3.86
CA LEU A 66 -9.50 -7.55 -4.58
C LEU A 66 -10.00 -7.40 -6.02
N ASP A 67 -11.08 -6.65 -6.24
CA ASP A 67 -11.61 -6.38 -7.57
C ASP A 67 -10.60 -5.59 -8.42
N ALA A 68 -9.89 -4.65 -7.80
CA ALA A 68 -8.87 -3.87 -8.48
C ALA A 68 -7.68 -4.72 -8.91
N VAL A 69 -7.12 -5.55 -8.02
CA VAL A 69 -5.98 -6.42 -8.39
C VAL A 69 -6.37 -7.48 -9.42
N LYS A 70 -7.59 -8.03 -9.34
CA LYS A 70 -8.11 -8.95 -10.37
C LYS A 70 -8.22 -8.29 -11.74
N LYS A 71 -8.63 -7.02 -11.81
CA LYS A 71 -8.66 -6.25 -13.06
C LYS A 71 -7.27 -6.01 -13.64
N LEU A 72 -6.23 -6.03 -12.81
CA LEU A 72 -4.83 -6.00 -13.23
C LEU A 72 -4.30 -7.36 -13.68
N GLY A 73 -5.14 -8.40 -13.71
CA GLY A 73 -4.74 -9.76 -14.09
C GLY A 73 -3.98 -10.53 -13.02
N ILE A 74 -3.86 -9.97 -11.81
CA ILE A 74 -3.16 -10.60 -10.69
C ILE A 74 -4.04 -11.71 -10.09
N LYS A 75 -3.47 -12.93 -9.98
CA LYS A 75 -4.15 -14.10 -9.39
C LYS A 75 -3.66 -14.36 -7.98
N ASP A 76 -2.39 -14.04 -7.71
CA ASP A 76 -1.75 -14.16 -6.40
C ASP A 76 -1.16 -12.82 -5.95
N LEU A 77 -1.32 -12.46 -4.67
CA LEU A 77 -0.73 -11.23 -4.13
C LEU A 77 0.80 -11.25 -4.15
N ASP A 78 1.43 -12.41 -4.17
CA ASP A 78 2.88 -12.54 -4.37
C ASP A 78 3.31 -11.93 -5.71
N GLU A 79 2.45 -11.96 -6.73
CA GLU A 79 2.76 -11.34 -8.03
C GLU A 79 2.84 -9.80 -7.93
N LEU A 80 2.24 -9.16 -6.92
CA LEU A 80 2.37 -7.72 -6.74
C LEU A 80 3.74 -7.35 -6.20
N VAL A 81 4.39 -8.23 -5.43
CA VAL A 81 5.66 -7.93 -4.76
C VAL A 81 6.74 -7.66 -5.81
N GLY A 82 7.43 -6.54 -5.66
CA GLY A 82 8.44 -6.05 -6.60
C GLY A 82 7.87 -5.28 -7.79
N LYS A 83 6.55 -5.30 -8.05
CA LYS A 83 5.96 -4.54 -9.14
C LYS A 83 5.78 -3.06 -8.78
N LYS A 84 6.00 -2.21 -9.77
CA LYS A 84 5.65 -0.80 -9.72
C LYS A 84 4.17 -0.64 -10.05
N VAL A 85 3.41 -0.04 -9.14
CA VAL A 85 1.95 0.03 -9.22
C VAL A 85 1.51 1.47 -9.04
N ARG A 86 0.62 1.93 -9.92
CA ARG A 86 -0.09 3.20 -9.78
C ARG A 86 -1.33 2.99 -8.94
N PHE A 87 -1.52 3.84 -7.95
CA PHE A 87 -2.64 3.84 -7.02
C PHE A 87 -3.44 5.13 -7.15
N VAL A 88 -4.76 5.04 -6.97
CA VAL A 88 -5.64 6.21 -6.88
C VAL A 88 -6.51 6.15 -5.64
N THR A 89 -6.74 7.28 -5.01
CA THR A 89 -7.58 7.40 -3.82
C THR A 89 -9.03 7.26 -4.23
N LYS A 90 -9.68 6.24 -3.67
CA LYS A 90 -11.12 6.02 -3.78
C LYS A 90 -11.80 6.42 -2.47
N ALA A 91 -12.82 7.27 -2.58
CA ALA A 91 -13.72 7.55 -1.47
C ALA A 91 -14.71 6.38 -1.28
N PHE A 92 -15.05 6.08 -0.04
CA PHE A 92 -15.99 5.03 0.32
C PHE A 92 -17.19 5.64 1.04
N ARG A 93 -18.37 5.00 0.90
CA ARG A 93 -19.58 5.41 1.62
C ARG A 93 -19.37 5.41 3.14
N ILE A 94 -18.55 4.48 3.65
CA ILE A 94 -18.20 4.35 5.07
C ILE A 94 -16.68 4.19 5.20
N GLY A 95 -16.10 4.96 6.13
CA GLY A 95 -14.67 4.94 6.45
C GLY A 95 -13.82 5.88 5.59
N ASN A 96 -12.56 6.04 5.99
CA ASN A 96 -11.63 6.94 5.30
C ASN A 96 -11.33 6.45 3.87
N PRO A 97 -11.01 7.34 2.92
CA PRO A 97 -10.55 6.98 1.58
C PRO A 97 -9.34 6.03 1.60
N ARG A 98 -9.18 5.24 0.53
CA ARG A 98 -8.02 4.35 0.35
C ARG A 98 -7.45 4.50 -1.05
N HIS A 99 -6.14 4.48 -1.14
CA HIS A 99 -5.42 4.24 -2.37
C HIS A 99 -5.70 2.82 -2.85
N ILE A 100 -6.18 2.67 -4.08
CA ILE A 100 -6.53 1.41 -4.73
C ILE A 100 -5.63 1.25 -5.96
N PRO A 101 -5.04 0.07 -6.20
CA PRO A 101 -4.19 -0.14 -7.37
C PRO A 101 -5.01 -0.04 -8.66
N ILE A 102 -4.53 0.72 -9.65
CA ILE A 102 -5.24 0.94 -10.92
C ILE A 102 -4.44 0.55 -12.16
N LYS A 103 -3.11 0.41 -12.05
CA LYS A 103 -2.25 0.03 -13.17
C LYS A 103 -0.92 -0.53 -12.65
N ILE A 104 -0.37 -1.54 -13.34
CA ILE A 104 1.02 -1.97 -13.18
C ILE A 104 1.85 -1.16 -14.19
N GLU A 105 2.89 -0.49 -13.73
CA GLU A 105 3.82 0.24 -14.60
C GLU A 105 4.97 -0.69 -15.00
N ASP A 106 5.33 -0.68 -16.28
CA ASP A 106 6.43 -1.46 -16.87
C ASP A 106 7.81 -0.97 -16.40
#